data_AF-A0A2V2RG17-F1
#
_entry.id   AF-A0A2V2RG17-F1
#
_cell.length_a   1.000
_cell.length_b   1.000
_cell.length_c   1.000
_cell.angle_alpha   90.00
_cell.angle_beta   90.00
_cell.angle_gamma   90.00
#
_symmetry.space_group_name_H-M   'P 1'
#
loop_
_entity.id
_entity.type
_entity.pdbx_description
1 polymer ?
#
loop_
_entity_poly.entity_id
_entity_poly.type
_entity_poly.pdbx_seq_one_letter_code
_entity_poly.pdbx_strand_id
1 'polypeptide(L)' 'MDHPQKLLVIHFGQLGDVVLSLPALRAIREHFGATKITVAVGKSSGELVNLSGLADEMLTVDRVGLRDG' A
#
# COMPACT_ATOMS: atom_id res chain seq x y z
N MET A 1 22.92 4.26 -8.36
CA MET A 1 21.56 4.83 -8.51
C MET A 1 21.13 5.25 -7.13
N ASP A 2 20.77 6.52 -6.95
CA ASP A 2 20.23 7.01 -5.69
C ASP A 2 18.77 6.56 -5.59
N HIS A 3 18.41 5.86 -4.51
CA HIS A 3 17.04 5.39 -4.29
C HIS A 3 16.33 6.39 -3.37
N PRO A 4 15.02 6.63 -3.56
CA PRO A 4 14.29 7.51 -2.66
C PRO A 4 14.33 6.96 -1.23
N GLN A 5 14.47 7.84 -0.24
CA GLN A 5 14.39 7.42 1.16
C GLN A 5 12.97 6.99 1.57
N LYS A 6 11.94 7.56 0.91
CA LYS A 6 10.52 7.32 1.20
C LYS A 6 9.72 7.16 -0.09
N LEU A 7 8.83 6.17 -0.12
CA LEU A 7 7.95 5.89 -1.26
C LEU A 7 6.52 5.67 -0.77
N LEU A 8 5.56 6.33 -1.42
CA LEU A 8 4.14 6.20 -1.14
C LEU A 8 3.47 5.45 -2.30
N VAL A 9 2.86 4.31 -2.01
CA VAL A 9 1.98 3.58 -2.94
C VAL A 9 0.53 3.92 -2.60
N ILE A 10 -0.24 4.39 -3.58
CA ILE A 10 -1.66 4.71 -3.40
C ILE A 10 -2.48 3.65 -4.16
N HIS A 11 -3.29 2.88 -3.44
CA HIS A 11 -4.12 1.85 -4.02
C HIS A 11 -5.49 1.75 -3.33
N PHE A 12 -6.50 2.41 -3.91
CA PHE A 12 -7.88 2.41 -3.41
C PHE A 12 -8.83 1.49 -4.19
N GLY A 13 -8.33 0.32 -4.60
CA GLY A 13 -9.16 -0.74 -5.17
C GLY A 13 -9.97 -1.50 -4.12
N GLN A 14 -10.83 -2.41 -4.58
CA GLN A 14 -11.49 -3.40 -3.73
C GLN A 14 -10.52 -4.53 -3.35
N LEU A 15 -10.97 -5.48 -2.53
CA LEU A 15 -10.12 -6.58 -2.06
C LEU A 15 -9.43 -7.33 -3.20
N GLY A 16 -10.17 -7.67 -4.27
CA GLY A 16 -9.63 -8.36 -5.44
C GLY A 16 -8.51 -7.57 -6.15
N ASP A 17 -8.69 -6.26 -6.29
CA ASP A 17 -7.68 -5.39 -6.90
C ASP A 17 -6.39 -5.36 -6.05
N VAL A 18 -6.54 -5.27 -4.72
CA VAL A 18 -5.39 -5.27 -3.80
C VAL A 18 -4.64 -6.60 -3.87
N VAL A 19 -5.34 -7.74 -3.89
CA VAL A 19 -4.71 -9.06 -4.09
C VAL A 19 -3.89 -9.09 -5.37
N LEU A 20 -4.48 -8.63 -6.48
CA LEU A 20 -3.80 -8.62 -7.79
C LEU A 20 -2.62 -7.64 -7.85
N SER A 21 -2.60 -6.63 -6.97
CA SER A 21 -1.50 -5.66 -6.87
C SER A 21 -0.31 -6.14 -6.03
N LEU A 22 -0.46 -7.19 -5.20
CA LEU A 22 0.61 -7.66 -4.30
C LEU A 22 1.92 -8.03 -5.02
N PRO A 23 1.90 -8.69 -6.20
CA PRO A 23 3.14 -8.95 -6.93
C PRO A 23 3.87 -7.67 -7.37
N ALA A 24 3.13 -6.62 -7.73
CA ALA A 24 3.72 -5.33 -8.06
C ALA A 24 4.33 -4.66 -6.82
N LEU A 25 3.64 -4.70 -5.68
CA LEU A 25 4.17 -4.19 -4.41
C LEU A 25 5.42 -4.96 -3.96
N ARG A 26 5.47 -6.28 -4.20
CA ARG A 26 6.65 -7.10 -3.94
C ARG A 26 7.84 -6.69 -4.82
N ALA A 27 7.62 -6.48 -6.12
CA ALA A 27 8.65 -6.01 -7.03
C ALA A 27 9.20 -4.64 -6.60
N ILE A 28 8.34 -3.73 -6.13
CA ILE A 28 8.76 -2.44 -5.55
C ILE A 28 9.64 -2.67 -4.33
N ARG A 29 9.24 -3.50 -3.36
CA ARG A 29 10.06 -3.81 -2.17
C ARG A 29 11.42 -4.40 -2.53
N GLU A 30 11.46 -5.35 -3.46
CA GLU A 30 12.71 -5.99 -3.90
C GLU A 30 13.64 -5.00 -4.62
N HIS A 31 13.09 -4.07 -5.40
CA HIS A 31 13.87 -3.05 -6.09
C HIS A 31 14.37 -1.94 -5.16
N PHE A 32 13.54 -1.53 -4.19
CA PHE A 32 13.78 -0.41 -3.28
C PHE A 32 14.05 -0.90 -1.84
N GLY A 33 14.92 -1.89 -1.66
CA GLY A 33 15.07 -2.64 -0.41
C GLY A 33 15.30 -1.83 0.88
N ALA A 34 15.96 -0.66 0.80
CA ALA A 34 16.20 0.23 1.95
C ALA A 34 15.20 1.40 2.06
N THR A 35 14.31 1.57 1.08
CA THR A 35 13.33 2.65 1.06
C THR A 35 12.21 2.34 2.04
N LYS A 36 11.78 3.36 2.80
CA LYS A 36 10.57 3.26 3.61
C LYS A 36 9.34 3.32 2.70
N ILE A 37 8.59 2.22 2.63
CA ILE A 37 7.39 2.09 1.80
C ILE A 37 6.15 2.26 2.67
N THR A 38 5.37 3.30 2.37
CA THR A 38 4.06 3.54 2.96
C THR A 38 2.99 3.20 1.93
N VAL A 39 1.93 2.48 2.33
CA VAL A 39 0.80 2.17 1.44
C VAL A 39 -0.46 2.88 1.92
N ALA A 40 -1.03 3.74 1.08
CA ALA A 40 -2.34 4.33 1.27
C ALA A 40 -3.41 3.43 0.62
N VAL A 41 -4.33 2.92 1.44
CA VAL A 41 -5.31 1.90 1.03
C VAL A 41 -6.67 2.15 1.70
N GLY A 42 -7.74 1.65 1.08
CA GLY A 42 -9.06 1.69 1.67
C GLY A 42 -9.12 0.84 2.94
N LYS A 43 -9.90 1.27 3.93
CA LYS A 43 -10.09 0.57 5.22
C LYS A 43 -10.36 -0.93 5.07
N SER A 44 -11.20 -1.32 4.12
CA SER A 44 -11.61 -2.71 3.86
C SER A 44 -10.49 -3.62 3.32
N SER A 45 -9.38 -3.06 2.84
CA SER A 45 -8.27 -3.83 2.26
C SER A 45 -6.92 -3.57 2.96
N GLY A 46 -6.91 -2.77 4.04
CA GLY A 46 -5.70 -2.48 4.80
C GLY A 46 -5.09 -3.71 5.46
N GLU A 47 -5.93 -4.61 6.00
CA GLU A 47 -5.44 -5.83 6.67
C GLU A 47 -4.67 -6.75 5.71
N LEU A 48 -5.06 -6.82 4.44
CA LEU A 48 -4.35 -7.61 3.44
C LEU A 48 -2.93 -7.08 3.18
N VAL A 49 -2.78 -5.76 3.09
CA VAL A 49 -1.46 -5.13 2.94
C VAL A 49 -0.60 -5.39 4.18
N ASN A 50 -1.20 -5.33 5.38
CA ASN A 50 -0.51 -5.64 6.63
C ASN A 50 0.02 -7.08 6.64
N LEU A 51 -0.83 -8.04 6.31
CA LEU A 51 -0.49 -9.47 6.28
C LEU A 51 0.57 -9.80 5.23
N SER A 52 0.69 -9.00 4.17
CA SER A 52 1.72 -9.20 3.14
C SER A 52 3.14 -8.95 3.65
N GLY A 53 3.32 -8.11 4.68
CA GLY A 53 4.63 -7.69 5.18
C GLY A 53 5.45 -6.85 4.19
N LEU A 54 4.84 -6.36 3.11
CA LEU A 54 5.56 -5.63 2.06
C LEU A 54 5.70 -4.12 2.34
N ALA A 55 4.85 -3.58 3.21
CA ALA A 55 4.83 -2.17 3.61
C ALA A 55 5.42 -1.97 5.00
N ASP A 56 6.17 -0.87 5.20
CA ASP A 56 6.64 -0.46 6.53
C ASP A 56 5.54 0.26 7.31
N GLU A 57 4.69 1.01 6.60
CA GLU A 57 3.57 1.75 7.17
C GLU A 57 2.34 1.67 6.27
N MET A 58 1.17 1.82 6.88
CA MET A 58 -0.10 1.93 6.16
C MET A 58 -0.85 3.18 6.55
N LEU A 59 -1.46 3.82 5.55
CA LEU A 59 -2.41 4.90 5.71
C LEU A 59 -3.79 4.39 5.28
N THR A 60 -4.62 4.03 6.25
CA THR A 60 -5.98 3.58 5.97
C THR A 60 -6.91 4.78 5.80
N VAL A 61 -7.62 4.82 4.67
CA VAL A 61 -8.56 5.89 4.36
C VAL A 61 -9.98 5.34 4.36
N ASP A 62 -10.84 5.92 5.20
CA ASP A 62 -12.28 5.63 5.20
C ASP A 62 -12.97 6.44 4.10
N ARG A 63 -12.86 5.95 2.85
CA ARG A 63 -13.44 6.62 1.69
C ARG A 63 -14.97 6.65 1.71
N VAL A 64 -15.62 5.79 2.50
CA VAL A 64 -17.08 5.78 2.64
C VAL A 64 -17.47 6.88 3.61
N GLY A 65 -16.86 6.93 4.80
CA GLY A 65 -17.11 8.00 5.77
C GLY A 65 -16.72 9.40 5.27
N LEU A 66 -15.78 9.51 4.33
CA LEU A 66 -15.38 10.78 3.69
C LEU A 66 -16.33 11.25 2.57
N ARG A 67 -17.21 10.39 2.05
CA ARG A 67 -18.16 10.76 0.99
C ARG A 67 -19.45 11.38 1.52
N ASP A 68 -19.78 11.09 2.78
CA ASP A 68 -21.00 11.56 3.45
C ASP A 68 -20.77 12.84 4.29
N GLY A 69 -19.65 13.54 4.04
CA GLY A 69 -19.29 14.82 4.66
C GLY A 69 -19.67 16.03 3.82
#